data_AF-A0A1F8BHG8-F1
#
_entry.id   AF-A0A1F8BHG8-F1
#
_cell.length_a   1.000
_cell.length_b   1.000
_cell.length_c   1.000
_cell.angle_alpha   90.00
_cell.angle_beta   90.00
_cell.angle_gamma   90.00
#
_symmetry.space_group_name_H-M   'P 1'
#
loop_
_entity.id
_entity.type
_entity.pdbx_description
1 polymer ?
#
loop_
_entity_poly.entity_id
_entity_poly.type
_entity_poly.pdbx_seq_one_letter_code
_entity_poly.pdbx_strand_id
1 'polypeptide(L)'
;MQENIFLLVIRRQLVLKKIITILLASLVAGLLVSLYFFYLENTFNDVGSVVFTNTYKQDWDTYEGGSFSFEYPTYFKRSGVQLVGSGSYEELVNDDRSQALTVEIRANYNNASGKVFSSLEEFVGNFQKEKQTKIFIDGYEAIRILPYGGEGTDSSALYVIGPGGGPIITLDFSNNYDIDMAEARNGNRIFNQIVSTLRFNNFSMAGWRTYKSRLGFEFQMPDDFASNEGGNLEIYSPTTKCETSYTEGEKEDISEAKISFTVHEGDDINLAWLKAFGYQLEGNFDGEAFFDGHETYYFYQGAEMVYGRTAYLVDLGEGKFLEINKYSPNLVFNCDQSIDNLSAIDAQILSTLRID
;
A
#
# COMPACT_ATOMS: atom_id res chain seq x y z
N MET A 1 43.90 4.69 -77.81
CA MET A 1 44.27 5.31 -76.51
C MET A 1 43.12 6.10 -75.87
N GLN A 2 42.20 6.71 -76.64
CA GLN A 2 41.05 7.46 -76.11
C GLN A 2 39.92 6.61 -75.49
N GLU A 3 39.66 5.39 -75.95
CA GLU A 3 38.58 4.53 -75.41
C GLU A 3 38.81 4.08 -73.95
N ASN A 4 40.06 3.84 -73.56
CA ASN A 4 40.40 3.44 -72.19
C ASN A 4 40.21 4.58 -71.17
N ILE A 5 40.37 5.84 -71.60
CA ILE A 5 40.16 7.00 -70.73
C ILE A 5 38.65 7.21 -70.51
N PHE A 6 37.84 7.04 -71.55
CA PHE A 6 36.39 7.19 -71.47
C PHE A 6 35.73 6.16 -70.54
N LEU A 7 36.13 4.89 -70.63
CA LEU A 7 35.70 3.83 -69.72
C LEU A 7 36.14 4.06 -68.27
N LEU A 8 37.32 4.64 -68.05
CA LEU A 8 37.83 4.98 -66.72
C LEU A 8 37.02 6.12 -66.08
N VAL A 9 36.64 7.13 -66.87
CA VAL A 9 35.81 8.26 -66.43
C VAL A 9 34.39 7.79 -66.07
N ILE A 10 33.78 6.92 -66.90
CA ILE A 10 32.45 6.35 -66.61
C ILE A 10 32.49 5.49 -65.34
N ARG A 11 33.51 4.64 -65.16
CA ARG A 11 33.65 3.83 -63.92
C ARG A 11 33.83 4.70 -62.69
N ARG A 12 34.63 5.76 -62.75
CA ARG A 12 34.80 6.71 -61.62
C ARG A 12 33.50 7.45 -61.28
N GLN A 13 32.73 7.87 -62.28
CA GLN A 13 31.41 8.50 -62.11
C GLN A 13 30.39 7.54 -61.45
N LEU A 14 30.40 6.26 -61.83
CA LEU A 14 29.53 5.23 -61.25
C LEU A 14 29.89 4.89 -59.80
N VAL A 15 31.19 4.81 -59.48
CA VAL A 15 31.66 4.60 -58.10
C VAL A 15 31.32 5.80 -57.23
N LEU A 16 31.53 7.02 -57.73
CA LEU A 16 31.19 8.25 -57.01
C LEU A 16 29.68 8.34 -56.74
N LYS A 17 28.84 8.00 -57.71
CA LYS A 17 27.37 7.92 -57.52
C LYS A 17 27.00 6.92 -56.45
N LYS A 18 27.57 5.70 -56.45
CA LYS A 18 27.30 4.69 -55.41
C LYS A 18 27.72 5.15 -54.02
N ILE A 19 28.89 5.78 -53.89
CA ILE A 19 29.37 6.32 -52.62
C ILE A 19 28.44 7.43 -52.12
N ILE A 20 28.01 8.34 -52.99
CA ILE A 20 27.07 9.40 -52.66
C ILE A 20 25.70 8.82 -52.24
N THR A 21 25.20 7.79 -52.94
CA THR A 21 23.93 7.13 -52.58
C THR A 21 24.01 6.44 -51.22
N ILE A 22 25.12 5.75 -50.92
CA ILE A 22 25.33 5.10 -49.61
C ILE A 22 25.41 6.15 -48.51
N LEU A 23 26.17 7.24 -48.71
CA LEU A 23 26.26 8.35 -47.76
C LEU A 23 24.90 9.01 -47.50
N LEU A 24 24.10 9.24 -48.55
CA LEU A 24 22.75 9.77 -48.42
C LEU A 24 21.82 8.80 -47.68
N ALA A 25 21.90 7.50 -47.94
CA ALA A 25 21.11 6.49 -47.25
C ALA A 25 21.49 6.41 -45.75
N SER A 26 22.78 6.48 -45.42
CA SER A 26 23.27 6.54 -44.04
C SER A 26 22.86 7.83 -43.34
N LEU A 27 22.84 8.97 -44.06
CA LEU A 27 22.39 10.24 -43.51
C LEU A 27 20.89 10.21 -43.22
N VAL A 28 20.08 9.66 -44.12
CA VAL A 28 18.63 9.48 -43.93
C VAL A 28 18.35 8.49 -42.79
N ALA A 29 19.08 7.37 -42.70
CA ALA A 29 18.94 6.43 -41.60
C ALA A 29 19.31 7.08 -40.25
N GLY A 30 20.40 7.85 -40.20
CA GLY A 30 20.77 8.63 -39.02
C GLY A 30 19.71 9.66 -38.66
N LEU A 31 19.15 10.36 -39.63
CA LEU A 31 18.09 11.35 -39.42
C LEU A 31 16.79 10.70 -38.94
N LEU A 32 16.44 9.52 -39.43
CA LEU A 32 15.29 8.74 -38.97
C LEU A 32 15.48 8.21 -37.55
N VAL A 33 16.69 7.75 -37.20
CA VAL A 33 17.03 7.33 -35.83
C VAL A 33 17.01 8.53 -34.89
N SER A 34 17.57 9.68 -35.29
CA SER A 34 17.50 10.91 -34.50
C SER A 34 16.07 11.44 -34.37
N LEU A 35 15.23 11.36 -35.40
CA LEU A 35 13.80 11.69 -35.33
C LEU A 35 13.04 10.71 -34.43
N TYR A 36 13.41 9.42 -34.43
CA TYR A 36 12.82 8.43 -33.54
C TYR A 36 13.22 8.65 -32.07
N PHE A 37 14.50 8.97 -31.80
CA PHE A 37 14.94 9.38 -30.47
C PHE A 37 14.34 10.72 -30.04
N PHE A 38 14.19 11.70 -30.94
CA PHE A 38 13.50 12.96 -30.65
C PHE A 38 11.99 12.77 -30.43
N TYR A 39 11.37 11.82 -31.14
CA TYR A 39 9.99 11.42 -30.90
C TYR A 39 9.83 10.74 -29.54
N LEU A 40 10.72 9.80 -29.19
CA LEU A 40 10.76 9.17 -27.87
C LEU A 40 11.03 10.20 -26.78
N GLU A 41 12.00 11.08 -26.96
CA GLU A 41 12.37 12.13 -26.01
C GLU A 41 11.22 13.14 -25.84
N ASN A 42 10.44 13.47 -26.87
CA ASN A 42 9.22 14.28 -26.72
C ASN A 42 8.00 13.51 -26.18
N THR A 43 7.91 12.19 -26.39
CA THR A 43 6.87 11.37 -25.73
C THR A 43 7.19 11.10 -24.26
N PHE A 44 8.46 11.17 -23.87
CA PHE A 44 8.92 11.04 -22.48
C PHE A 44 9.13 12.39 -21.77
N ASN A 45 9.36 13.49 -22.48
CA ASN A 45 9.51 14.84 -21.91
C ASN A 45 8.21 15.68 -21.90
N ASP A 46 7.07 15.10 -22.31
CA ASP A 46 5.73 15.69 -22.06
C ASP A 46 5.29 15.55 -20.58
N VAL A 47 6.27 15.53 -19.66
CA VAL A 47 6.10 15.79 -18.23
C VAL A 47 6.20 17.31 -17.95
N GLY A 48 6.38 18.13 -19.00
CA GLY A 48 6.28 19.58 -18.93
C GLY A 48 4.83 20.06 -18.93
N SER A 49 4.25 20.23 -17.73
CA SER A 49 3.01 20.98 -17.46
C SER A 49 1.93 20.89 -18.56
N VAL A 50 1.34 19.71 -18.75
CA VAL A 50 0.12 19.60 -19.55
C VAL A 50 -1.01 20.26 -18.76
N VAL A 51 -1.51 21.41 -19.25
CA VAL A 51 -2.83 21.90 -18.87
C VAL A 51 -3.84 20.99 -19.56
N PHE A 52 -4.33 19.99 -18.83
CA PHE A 52 -5.32 19.04 -19.32
C PHE A 52 -6.68 19.73 -19.45
N THR A 53 -7.13 19.99 -20.67
CA THR A 53 -8.56 20.24 -20.92
C THR A 53 -9.31 18.91 -20.83
N ASN A 54 -9.89 18.64 -19.66
CA ASN A 54 -10.63 17.42 -19.36
C ASN A 54 -12.05 17.53 -19.92
N THR A 55 -12.44 16.64 -20.86
CA THR A 55 -13.83 16.57 -21.38
C THR A 55 -14.69 15.54 -20.64
N TYR A 56 -14.19 14.98 -19.53
CA TYR A 56 -15.02 14.50 -18.43
C TYR A 56 -14.77 15.44 -17.25
N LYS A 57 -15.83 16.05 -16.70
CA LYS A 57 -15.78 16.59 -15.34
C LYS A 57 -15.66 15.37 -14.42
N GLN A 58 -14.43 14.89 -14.23
CA GLN A 58 -14.13 13.88 -13.24
C GLN A 58 -14.12 14.64 -11.92
N ASP A 59 -15.18 14.49 -11.13
CA ASP A 59 -15.16 14.94 -9.75
C ASP A 59 -14.31 13.94 -8.97
N TRP A 60 -13.39 14.45 -8.17
CA TRP A 60 -12.47 13.67 -7.33
C TRP A 60 -12.91 13.80 -5.88
N ASP A 61 -12.80 12.70 -5.15
CA ASP A 61 -12.96 12.64 -3.70
C ASP A 61 -11.59 12.46 -3.04
N THR A 62 -11.50 12.70 -1.74
CA THR A 62 -10.25 12.55 -0.98
C THR A 62 -10.29 11.30 -0.12
N TYR A 63 -9.30 10.43 -0.30
CA TYR A 63 -9.02 9.33 0.62
C TYR A 63 -8.23 9.87 1.80
N GLU A 64 -8.71 9.61 3.02
CA GLU A 64 -8.01 9.98 4.26
C GLU A 64 -7.59 8.70 4.99
N GLY A 65 -6.30 8.36 4.91
CA GLY A 65 -5.69 7.20 5.55
C GLY A 65 -5.04 7.51 6.90
N GLY A 66 -5.45 8.60 7.56
CA GLY A 66 -4.86 9.11 8.79
C GLY A 66 -3.53 9.83 8.59
N SER A 67 -2.47 9.10 8.22
CA SER A 67 -1.11 9.65 8.04
C SER A 67 -0.78 10.09 6.61
N PHE A 68 -1.67 9.79 5.67
CA PHE A 68 -1.57 10.18 4.28
C PHE A 68 -2.96 10.40 3.70
N SER A 69 -3.01 11.15 2.60
CA SER A 69 -4.21 11.33 1.81
C SER A 69 -3.88 11.33 0.33
N PHE A 70 -4.85 10.97 -0.51
CA PHE A 70 -4.75 11.10 -1.95
C PHE A 70 -6.13 11.35 -2.53
N GLU A 71 -6.20 11.94 -3.71
CA GLU A 71 -7.46 12.12 -4.42
C GLU A 71 -7.72 10.91 -5.32
N TYR A 72 -8.99 10.51 -5.45
CA TYR A 72 -9.44 9.45 -6.36
C TYR A 72 -10.74 9.81 -7.08
N PRO A 73 -11.03 9.22 -8.25
CA PRO A 73 -12.29 9.49 -8.95
C PRO A 73 -13.55 9.05 -8.16
N THR A 74 -14.54 9.93 -8.07
CA THR A 74 -15.81 9.69 -7.33
C THR A 74 -16.65 8.50 -7.79
N TYR A 75 -16.36 7.93 -8.97
CA TYR A 75 -17.03 6.71 -9.44
C TYR A 75 -16.48 5.44 -8.78
N PHE A 76 -15.35 5.52 -8.06
CA PHE A 76 -14.90 4.44 -7.19
C PHE A 76 -15.73 4.42 -5.90
N LYS A 77 -16.22 3.23 -5.56
CA LYS A 77 -16.88 2.94 -4.30
C LYS A 77 -15.92 2.23 -3.38
N ARG A 78 -15.84 2.73 -2.16
CA ARG A 78 -15.07 2.16 -1.07
C ARG A 78 -15.76 0.90 -0.56
N SER A 79 -15.02 -0.21 -0.46
CA SER A 79 -15.52 -1.49 0.08
C SER A 79 -15.50 -1.55 1.61
N GLY A 80 -14.91 -0.54 2.26
CA GLY A 80 -14.66 -0.51 3.69
C GLY A 80 -13.31 -1.15 4.05
N VAL A 81 -12.69 -0.65 5.10
CA VAL A 81 -11.38 -1.13 5.56
C VAL A 81 -11.48 -2.55 6.11
N GLN A 82 -10.63 -3.44 5.62
CA GLN A 82 -10.45 -4.80 6.08
C GLN A 82 -9.08 -4.95 6.75
N LEU A 83 -9.01 -5.71 7.85
CA LEU A 83 -7.77 -5.92 8.59
C LEU A 83 -7.10 -7.22 8.14
N VAL A 84 -5.79 -7.19 7.90
CA VAL A 84 -5.01 -8.37 7.48
C VAL A 84 -3.61 -8.31 8.08
N GLY A 85 -3.26 -9.34 8.86
CA GLY A 85 -1.94 -9.47 9.49
C GLY A 85 -1.59 -8.26 10.34
N SER A 86 -0.42 -7.65 10.11
CA SER A 86 0.06 -6.45 10.80
C SER A 86 -0.47 -5.13 10.19
N GLY A 87 -1.60 -5.19 9.49
CA GLY A 87 -2.07 -4.07 8.69
C GLY A 87 -3.55 -4.12 8.32
N SER A 88 -3.89 -3.30 7.34
CA SER A 88 -5.21 -3.20 6.77
C SER A 88 -5.13 -3.03 5.26
N TYR A 89 -6.20 -3.38 4.57
CA TYR A 89 -6.39 -3.01 3.18
C TYR A 89 -7.81 -2.53 2.94
N GLU A 90 -8.00 -1.73 1.92
CA GLU A 90 -9.30 -1.26 1.46
C GLU A 90 -9.32 -1.27 -0.06
N GLU A 91 -10.44 -1.66 -0.64
CA GLU A 91 -10.61 -1.67 -2.08
C GLU A 91 -11.54 -0.53 -2.52
N LEU A 92 -11.10 0.22 -3.51
CA LEU A 92 -11.88 1.23 -4.21
C LEU A 92 -12.18 0.67 -5.60
N VAL A 93 -13.45 0.33 -5.85
CA VAL A 93 -13.89 -0.34 -7.09
C VAL A 93 -14.94 0.48 -7.82
N ASN A 94 -14.85 0.52 -9.15
CA ASN A 94 -15.93 1.07 -9.96
C ASN A 94 -17.10 0.08 -10.09
N ASP A 95 -18.25 0.56 -10.57
CA ASP A 95 -19.50 -0.21 -10.58
C ASP A 95 -19.43 -1.55 -11.36
N ASP A 96 -18.66 -1.60 -12.44
CA ASP A 96 -18.47 -2.79 -13.26
C ASP A 96 -17.25 -3.63 -12.86
N ARG A 97 -16.49 -3.20 -11.83
CA ARG A 97 -15.25 -3.81 -11.35
C ARG A 97 -14.16 -3.96 -12.41
N SER A 98 -14.22 -3.16 -13.48
CA SER A 98 -13.15 -3.09 -14.48
C SER A 98 -11.91 -2.35 -13.96
N GLN A 99 -12.05 -1.58 -12.88
CA GLN A 99 -10.95 -0.90 -12.21
C GLN A 99 -11.05 -1.11 -10.70
N ALA A 100 -9.92 -1.43 -10.08
CA ALA A 100 -9.81 -1.52 -8.63
C ALA A 100 -8.51 -0.88 -8.15
N LEU A 101 -8.59 -0.04 -7.13
CA LEU A 101 -7.45 0.45 -6.35
C LEU A 101 -7.49 -0.22 -4.98
N THR A 102 -6.51 -1.05 -4.68
CA THR A 102 -6.27 -1.57 -3.34
C THR A 102 -5.30 -0.66 -2.61
N VAL A 103 -5.75 -0.09 -1.50
CA VAL A 103 -4.92 0.64 -0.54
C VAL A 103 -4.56 -0.31 0.58
N GLU A 104 -3.28 -0.56 0.82
CA GLU A 104 -2.82 -1.41 1.90
C GLU A 104 -1.83 -0.65 2.80
N ILE A 105 -1.99 -0.80 4.12
CA ILE A 105 -1.13 -0.22 5.14
C ILE A 105 -0.63 -1.37 6.00
N ARG A 106 0.68 -1.61 6.06
CA ARG A 106 1.27 -2.67 6.90
C ARG A 106 2.42 -2.16 7.75
N ALA A 107 2.67 -2.81 8.88
CA ALA A 107 3.86 -2.55 9.68
C ALA A 107 5.14 -2.77 8.85
N ASN A 108 6.13 -1.89 9.01
CA ASN A 108 7.44 -2.00 8.37
C ASN A 108 8.29 -3.06 9.07
N TYR A 109 8.05 -4.34 8.78
CA TYR A 109 8.70 -5.46 9.45
C TYR A 109 8.90 -6.67 8.52
N ASN A 110 10.12 -7.22 8.52
CA ASN A 110 10.53 -8.36 7.72
C ASN A 110 10.54 -9.65 8.56
N ASN A 111 9.55 -10.52 8.32
CA ASN A 111 9.40 -11.83 8.95
C ASN A 111 10.61 -12.74 8.79
N ALA A 112 11.32 -12.67 7.66
CA ALA A 112 12.48 -13.52 7.43
C ALA A 112 13.71 -13.11 8.26
N SER A 113 13.83 -11.82 8.58
CA SER A 113 15.00 -11.29 9.29
C SER A 113 14.76 -11.00 10.76
N GLY A 114 13.51 -10.92 11.20
CA GLY A 114 13.15 -10.54 12.56
C GLY A 114 13.25 -9.02 12.81
N LYS A 115 13.38 -8.20 11.77
CA LYS A 115 13.73 -6.77 11.88
C LYS A 115 12.91 -5.92 10.93
N VAL A 116 12.89 -4.60 11.17
CA VAL A 116 12.36 -3.63 10.20
C VAL A 116 13.08 -3.74 8.85
N PHE A 117 12.38 -3.48 7.74
CA PHE A 117 13.04 -3.49 6.43
C PHE A 117 14.12 -2.39 6.40
N SER A 118 15.31 -2.77 5.95
CA SER A 118 16.44 -1.85 5.82
C SER A 118 16.29 -0.90 4.64
N SER A 119 15.47 -1.26 3.65
CA SER A 119 15.07 -0.39 2.55
C SER A 119 13.75 -0.84 1.91
N LEU A 120 13.18 0.04 1.07
CA LEU A 120 11.96 -0.28 0.33
C LEU A 120 12.19 -1.37 -0.72
N GLU A 121 13.39 -1.48 -1.29
CA GLU A 121 13.76 -2.57 -2.20
C GLU A 121 13.80 -3.93 -1.51
N GLU A 122 14.18 -3.97 -0.24
CA GLU A 122 14.12 -5.20 0.55
C GLU A 122 12.67 -5.68 0.68
N PHE A 123 11.74 -4.75 0.92
CA PHE A 123 10.31 -5.04 0.98
C PHE A 123 9.73 -5.49 -0.36
N VAL A 124 9.99 -4.74 -1.43
CA VAL A 124 9.50 -5.05 -2.80
C VAL A 124 10.11 -6.36 -3.31
N GLY A 125 11.31 -6.71 -2.84
CA GLY A 125 12.00 -7.94 -3.17
C GLY A 125 12.48 -7.99 -4.63
N ASN A 126 12.51 -9.20 -5.21
CA ASN A 126 13.11 -9.47 -6.52
C ASN A 126 12.20 -9.12 -7.72
N PHE A 127 11.40 -8.07 -7.62
CA PHE A 127 10.62 -7.62 -8.78
C PHE A 127 11.55 -7.18 -9.92
N GLN A 128 11.15 -7.37 -11.18
CA GLN A 128 12.02 -7.08 -12.33
C GLN A 128 12.43 -5.60 -12.35
N LYS A 129 13.73 -5.30 -12.18
CA LYS A 129 14.23 -3.91 -12.05
C LYS A 129 13.81 -2.99 -13.20
N GLU A 130 13.69 -3.54 -14.40
CA GLU A 130 13.27 -2.83 -15.63
C GLU A 130 11.80 -2.35 -15.57
N LYS A 131 11.00 -2.96 -14.69
CA LYS A 131 9.60 -2.61 -14.45
C LYS A 131 9.42 -1.80 -13.18
N GLN A 132 10.49 -1.23 -12.64
CA GLN A 132 10.43 -0.40 -11.44
C GLN A 132 10.96 1.00 -11.75
N THR A 133 10.42 2.00 -11.07
CA THR A 133 10.93 3.37 -11.10
C THR A 133 10.91 3.92 -9.69
N LYS A 134 12.03 4.46 -9.24
CA LYS A 134 12.09 5.22 -8.00
C LYS A 134 11.51 6.61 -8.22
N ILE A 135 10.60 7.01 -7.36
CA ILE A 135 10.02 8.36 -7.33
C ILE A 135 10.10 8.91 -5.89
N PHE A 136 9.82 10.19 -5.73
CA PHE A 136 9.75 10.83 -4.42
C PHE A 136 8.35 11.39 -4.20
N ILE A 137 7.78 11.14 -3.01
CA ILE A 137 6.48 11.65 -2.59
C ILE A 137 6.69 12.38 -1.27
N ASP A 138 6.48 13.69 -1.28
CA ASP A 138 6.79 14.60 -0.16
C ASP A 138 8.19 14.40 0.45
N GLY A 139 9.17 14.07 -0.39
CA GLY A 139 10.56 13.86 0.04
C GLY A 139 10.88 12.44 0.51
N TYR A 140 9.91 11.54 0.59
CA TYR A 140 10.10 10.12 0.91
C TYR A 140 10.30 9.30 -0.36
N GLU A 141 11.26 8.37 -0.32
CA GLU A 141 11.51 7.46 -1.44
C GLU A 141 10.34 6.48 -1.59
N ALA A 142 9.83 6.36 -2.81
CA ALA A 142 8.80 5.41 -3.18
C ALA A 142 9.27 4.59 -4.40
N ILE A 143 8.85 3.33 -4.46
CA ILE A 143 9.07 2.44 -5.60
C ILE A 143 7.75 2.30 -6.32
N ARG A 144 7.72 2.77 -7.56
CA ARG A 144 6.62 2.55 -8.48
C ARG A 144 6.91 1.34 -9.34
N ILE A 145 5.95 0.42 -9.40
CA ILE A 145 5.93 -0.66 -10.36
C ILE A 145 5.20 -0.19 -11.62
N LEU A 146 5.90 -0.26 -12.75
CA LEU A 146 5.34 0.01 -14.07
C LEU A 146 4.31 -1.06 -14.42
N PRO A 147 3.35 -0.73 -15.32
CA PRO A 147 2.24 -1.63 -15.60
C PRO A 147 2.70 -3.07 -15.94
N TYR A 148 2.12 -4.04 -15.24
CA TYR A 148 2.42 -5.46 -15.31
C TYR A 148 1.13 -6.27 -15.40
N GLY A 149 1.13 -7.32 -16.21
CA GLY A 149 -0.07 -8.14 -16.42
C GLY A 149 0.01 -8.94 -17.71
N GLY A 150 -1.12 -9.56 -18.07
CA GLY A 150 -1.29 -10.41 -19.24
C GLY A 150 -2.46 -9.95 -20.11
N GLU A 151 -2.87 -10.77 -21.08
CA GLU A 151 -4.08 -10.49 -21.85
C GLU A 151 -5.29 -10.36 -20.91
N GLY A 152 -5.96 -9.21 -20.94
CA GLY A 152 -7.16 -8.95 -20.15
C GLY A 152 -6.94 -8.21 -18.82
N THR A 153 -5.71 -8.05 -18.34
CA THR A 153 -5.47 -7.39 -17.04
C THR A 153 -4.13 -6.66 -17.01
N ASP A 154 -4.12 -5.42 -16.53
CA ASP A 154 -2.91 -4.61 -16.31
C ASP A 154 -2.95 -3.92 -14.95
N SER A 155 -1.92 -4.18 -14.16
CA SER A 155 -1.77 -3.71 -12.79
C SER A 155 -0.56 -2.79 -12.66
N SER A 156 -0.65 -1.78 -11.81
CA SER A 156 0.47 -0.93 -11.41
C SER A 156 0.48 -0.82 -9.90
N ALA A 157 1.65 -0.68 -9.29
CA ALA A 157 1.75 -0.54 -7.85
C ALA A 157 2.65 0.64 -7.46
N LEU A 158 2.40 1.18 -6.28
CA LEU A 158 3.27 2.13 -5.60
C LEU A 158 3.51 1.61 -4.18
N TYR A 159 4.76 1.55 -3.79
CA TYR A 159 5.18 1.26 -2.43
C TYR A 159 5.90 2.47 -1.86
N VAL A 160 5.66 2.78 -0.58
CA VAL A 160 6.35 3.85 0.12
C VAL A 160 6.41 3.54 1.61
N ILE A 161 7.57 3.76 2.25
CA ILE A 161 7.68 3.74 3.71
C ILE A 161 7.31 5.12 4.21
N GLY A 162 6.36 5.19 5.14
CA GLY A 162 5.91 6.43 5.74
C GLY A 162 7.01 7.17 6.52
N PRO A 163 6.77 8.44 6.88
CA PRO A 163 7.71 9.27 7.63
C PRO A 163 8.35 8.58 8.85
N GLY A 164 9.65 8.78 9.05
CA GLY A 164 10.37 8.27 10.23
C GLY A 164 10.58 6.75 10.27
N GLY A 165 10.37 6.03 9.15
CA GLY A 165 10.42 4.57 9.13
C GLY A 165 9.11 3.91 9.56
N GLY A 166 7.99 4.65 9.44
CA GLY A 166 6.63 4.21 9.79
C GLY A 166 6.09 3.09 8.89
N PRO A 167 4.76 2.90 8.83
CA PRO A 167 4.16 1.81 8.07
C PRO A 167 4.48 1.89 6.58
N ILE A 168 4.42 0.74 5.92
CA ILE A 168 4.51 0.63 4.48
C ILE A 168 3.11 0.84 3.92
N ILE A 169 2.99 1.82 3.02
CA ILE A 169 1.77 2.11 2.28
C ILE A 169 1.94 1.58 0.87
N THR A 170 0.96 0.80 0.44
CA THR A 170 0.88 0.22 -0.89
C THR A 170 -0.39 0.73 -1.57
N LEU A 171 -0.25 1.27 -2.77
CA LEU A 171 -1.36 1.51 -3.69
C LEU A 171 -1.20 0.56 -4.87
N ASP A 172 -2.02 -0.50 -4.94
CA ASP A 172 -2.07 -1.42 -6.08
C ASP A 172 -3.31 -1.11 -6.92
N PHE A 173 -3.11 -0.83 -8.19
CA PHE A 173 -4.16 -0.47 -9.12
C PHE A 173 -4.27 -1.51 -10.22
N SER A 174 -5.39 -2.19 -10.30
CA SER A 174 -5.68 -3.17 -11.33
C SER A 174 -6.74 -2.65 -12.30
N ASN A 175 -6.54 -2.97 -13.58
CA ASN A 175 -7.51 -2.75 -14.63
C ASN A 175 -7.81 -4.09 -15.29
N ASN A 176 -9.07 -4.49 -15.27
CA ASN A 176 -9.59 -5.65 -15.94
C ASN A 176 -10.41 -5.18 -17.15
N TYR A 177 -9.85 -5.34 -18.34
CA TYR A 177 -10.49 -4.91 -19.59
C TYR A 177 -10.38 -6.03 -20.62
N ASP A 178 -11.47 -6.30 -21.34
CA ASP A 178 -11.46 -7.15 -22.53
C ASP A 178 -10.73 -6.39 -23.68
N ILE A 179 -9.41 -6.35 -23.60
CA ILE A 179 -8.45 -5.92 -24.64
C ILE A 179 -8.85 -4.63 -25.39
N ASP A 180 -9.21 -3.55 -24.69
CA ASP A 180 -9.12 -2.19 -25.27
C ASP A 180 -7.87 -1.49 -24.72
N MET A 181 -6.85 -1.33 -25.59
CA MET A 181 -5.64 -0.60 -25.24
C MET A 181 -5.89 0.88 -24.91
N ALA A 182 -7.01 1.47 -25.34
CA ALA A 182 -7.38 2.82 -24.95
C ALA A 182 -7.82 2.88 -23.48
N GLU A 183 -8.57 1.88 -23.01
CA GLU A 183 -9.00 1.75 -21.62
C GLU A 183 -7.81 1.48 -20.69
N ALA A 184 -6.88 0.62 -21.11
CA ALA A 184 -5.60 0.39 -20.43
C ALA A 184 -4.81 1.68 -20.18
N ARG A 185 -4.68 2.52 -21.23
CA ARG A 185 -3.99 3.80 -21.15
C ARG A 185 -4.72 4.78 -20.23
N ASN A 186 -6.04 4.76 -20.26
CA ASN A 186 -6.86 5.59 -19.38
C ASN A 186 -6.68 5.18 -17.91
N GLY A 187 -6.70 3.88 -17.60
CA GLY A 187 -6.44 3.36 -16.26
C GLY A 187 -5.07 3.79 -15.73
N ASN A 188 -4.01 3.59 -16.50
CA ASN A 188 -2.68 4.02 -16.12
C ASN A 188 -2.57 5.55 -15.91
N ARG A 189 -3.33 6.34 -16.68
CA ARG A 189 -3.43 7.79 -16.48
C ARG A 189 -4.11 8.14 -15.16
N ILE A 190 -5.19 7.44 -14.80
CA ILE A 190 -5.90 7.63 -13.53
C ILE A 190 -4.98 7.31 -12.35
N PHE A 191 -4.26 6.19 -12.40
CA PHE A 191 -3.32 5.83 -11.34
C PHE A 191 -2.19 6.85 -11.17
N ASN A 192 -1.64 7.37 -12.27
CA ASN A 192 -0.65 8.44 -12.21
C ASN A 192 -1.20 9.71 -11.52
N GLN A 193 -2.46 10.05 -11.78
CA GLN A 193 -3.11 11.19 -11.15
C GLN A 193 -3.31 10.95 -9.65
N ILE A 194 -3.79 9.76 -9.25
CA ILE A 194 -3.89 9.33 -7.84
C ILE A 194 -2.53 9.47 -7.15
N VAL A 195 -1.48 8.87 -7.71
CA VAL A 195 -0.11 8.94 -7.14
C VAL A 195 0.40 10.38 -7.03
N SER A 196 0.07 11.25 -7.99
CA SER A 196 0.52 12.66 -7.96
C SER A 196 -0.17 13.52 -6.89
N THR A 197 -1.32 13.07 -6.38
CA THR A 197 -2.05 13.71 -5.28
C THR A 197 -1.73 13.10 -3.93
N LEU A 198 -1.00 11.97 -3.88
CA LEU A 198 -0.56 11.38 -2.61
C LEU A 198 0.26 12.41 -1.83
N ARG A 199 -0.21 12.71 -0.62
CA ARG A 199 0.46 13.55 0.35
C ARG A 199 0.61 12.79 1.65
N PHE A 200 1.77 12.94 2.25
CA PHE A 200 1.92 12.66 3.66
C PHE A 200 1.44 13.90 4.39
N ASN A 201 0.30 13.78 5.07
CA ASN A 201 -0.08 14.77 6.05
C ASN A 201 1.10 14.88 7.03
N ASN A 202 1.45 16.09 7.48
CA ASN A 202 2.50 16.27 8.49
C ASN A 202 2.08 15.49 9.75
N PHE A 203 2.44 14.21 9.78
CA PHE A 203 2.15 13.30 10.86
C PHE A 203 3.13 13.66 11.96
N SER A 204 2.73 14.67 12.69
CA SER A 204 3.31 15.01 13.95
C SER A 204 2.93 13.89 14.90
N MET A 205 3.90 13.07 15.33
CA MET A 205 3.76 12.32 16.58
C MET A 205 3.65 13.25 17.80
N ALA A 206 3.70 14.58 17.64
CA ALA A 206 3.26 15.47 18.71
C ALA A 206 1.76 15.24 18.94
N GLY A 207 1.40 14.94 20.18
CA GLY A 207 0.09 14.41 20.52
C GLY A 207 0.06 12.88 20.62
N TRP A 208 1.21 12.19 20.53
CA TRP A 208 1.37 10.78 20.88
C TRP A 208 2.35 10.64 22.06
N ARG A 209 2.06 9.67 22.93
CA ARG A 209 2.91 9.28 24.06
C ARG A 209 3.37 7.85 23.91
N THR A 210 4.58 7.58 24.41
CA THR A 210 5.02 6.22 24.69
C THR A 210 4.33 5.72 25.96
N TYR A 211 3.59 4.63 25.83
CA TYR A 211 3.12 3.85 26.96
C TYR A 211 4.15 2.77 27.26
N LYS A 212 4.62 2.72 28.52
CA LYS A 212 5.50 1.64 29.00
C LYS A 212 4.71 0.78 29.96
N SER A 213 4.44 -0.44 29.55
CA SER A 213 3.70 -1.41 30.35
C SER A 213 4.57 -1.94 31.48
N ARG A 214 3.93 -2.24 32.62
CA ARG A 214 4.61 -2.99 33.68
C ARG A 214 4.85 -4.45 33.30
N LEU A 215 4.25 -4.89 32.20
CA LEU A 215 4.28 -6.25 31.69
C LEU A 215 5.45 -6.52 30.71
N GLY A 216 6.36 -5.57 30.50
CA GLY A 216 7.57 -5.76 29.68
C GLY A 216 7.36 -5.48 28.19
N PHE A 217 6.53 -4.51 27.85
CA PHE A 217 6.39 -4.04 26.47
C PHE A 217 6.07 -2.54 26.46
N GLU A 218 6.38 -1.87 25.36
CA GLU A 218 6.03 -0.47 25.13
C GLU A 218 5.45 -0.27 23.74
N PHE A 219 4.63 0.75 23.57
CA PHE A 219 4.12 1.18 22.27
C PHE A 219 3.82 2.67 22.32
N GLN A 220 3.61 3.28 21.16
CA GLN A 220 3.14 4.66 21.07
C GLN A 220 1.63 4.67 20.83
N MET A 221 0.92 5.57 21.48
CA MET A 221 -0.50 5.83 21.26
C MET A 221 -0.81 7.33 21.35
N PRO A 222 -1.94 7.79 20.78
CA PRO A 222 -2.37 9.18 20.93
C PRO A 222 -2.54 9.61 22.41
N ASP A 223 -2.28 10.89 22.68
CA ASP A 223 -2.32 11.49 24.03
C ASP A 223 -3.74 11.63 24.59
N ASP A 224 -4.74 11.62 23.74
CA ASP A 224 -6.16 11.69 24.11
C ASP A 224 -6.79 10.31 24.35
N PHE A 225 -6.10 9.21 24.00
CA PHE A 225 -6.56 7.86 24.34
C PHE A 225 -6.52 7.66 25.86
N ALA A 226 -7.49 6.92 26.38
CA ALA A 226 -7.51 6.50 27.78
C ALA A 226 -6.82 5.14 27.94
N SER A 227 -6.23 4.88 29.11
CA SER A 227 -5.65 3.58 29.45
C SER A 227 -6.01 3.15 30.86
N ASN A 228 -6.27 1.85 31.06
CA ASN A 228 -6.50 1.24 32.37
C ASN A 228 -5.61 0.00 32.55
N GLU A 229 -4.89 -0.07 33.66
CA GLU A 229 -3.96 -1.16 33.99
C GLU A 229 -4.33 -1.74 35.37
N GLY A 230 -5.27 -2.69 35.38
CA GLY A 230 -5.77 -3.37 36.59
C GLY A 230 -5.44 -4.87 36.66
N GLY A 231 -4.92 -5.43 35.57
CA GLY A 231 -4.58 -6.84 35.39
C GLY A 231 -4.30 -7.16 33.92
N ASN A 232 -5.13 -6.58 33.05
CA ASN A 232 -4.86 -6.39 31.63
C ASN A 232 -4.64 -4.89 31.39
N LEU A 233 -3.91 -4.54 30.34
CA LEU A 233 -3.87 -3.17 29.83
C LEU A 233 -4.96 -3.02 28.78
N GLU A 234 -5.89 -2.10 28.98
CA GLU A 234 -6.87 -1.72 27.96
C GLU A 234 -6.62 -0.27 27.56
N ILE A 235 -6.59 0.00 26.25
CA ILE A 235 -6.56 1.34 25.68
C ILE A 235 -7.85 1.59 24.89
N TYR A 236 -8.34 2.82 24.98
CA TYR A 236 -9.59 3.23 24.37
C TYR A 236 -9.40 4.54 23.62
N SER A 237 -9.97 4.63 22.42
CA SER A 237 -10.15 5.92 21.76
C SER A 237 -11.07 6.83 22.59
N PRO A 238 -10.97 8.16 22.42
CA PRO A 238 -11.98 9.08 22.94
C PRO A 238 -13.38 8.63 22.53
N THR A 239 -14.37 8.87 23.39
CA THR A 239 -15.75 8.51 23.08
C THR A 239 -16.26 9.37 21.93
N THR A 240 -16.32 8.78 20.75
CA THR A 240 -17.00 9.35 19.61
C THR A 240 -18.40 8.76 19.57
N LYS A 241 -19.39 9.57 19.23
CA LYS A 241 -20.75 9.06 19.02
C LYS A 241 -20.79 8.41 17.65
N CYS A 242 -20.94 7.10 17.66
CA CYS A 242 -21.18 6.28 16.49
C CYS A 242 -22.28 5.29 16.81
N GLU A 243 -23.04 4.93 15.79
CA GLU A 243 -24.01 3.86 15.87
C GLU A 243 -23.45 2.65 15.11
N THR A 244 -23.43 1.48 15.74
CA THR A 244 -23.11 0.22 15.07
C THR A 244 -24.36 -0.64 14.91
N SER A 245 -24.32 -1.60 13.99
CA SER A 245 -25.35 -2.62 13.90
C SER A 245 -24.81 -3.97 13.42
N TYR A 246 -25.49 -5.04 13.80
CA TYR A 246 -25.34 -6.35 13.17
C TYR A 246 -26.48 -6.67 12.18
N THR A 247 -27.63 -5.98 12.28
CA THR A 247 -28.81 -6.13 11.39
C THR A 247 -29.57 -4.81 11.29
N GLU A 248 -30.15 -4.44 10.14
CA GLU A 248 -30.75 -3.10 9.82
C GLU A 248 -31.69 -2.41 10.86
N GLY A 249 -32.04 -3.03 12.00
CA GLY A 249 -32.93 -2.47 13.03
C GLY A 249 -32.37 -2.26 14.45
N GLU A 250 -31.22 -2.81 14.82
CA GLU A 250 -30.65 -2.66 16.18
C GLU A 250 -29.37 -1.83 16.15
N LYS A 251 -29.41 -0.67 16.82
CA LYS A 251 -28.32 0.30 16.86
C LYS A 251 -27.76 0.40 18.27
N GLU A 252 -26.47 0.21 18.44
CA GLU A 252 -25.79 0.36 19.73
C GLU A 252 -24.81 1.54 19.69
N ASP A 253 -24.76 2.30 20.79
CA ASP A 253 -23.71 3.31 21.02
C ASP A 253 -22.38 2.58 21.26
N ILE A 254 -21.35 2.92 20.48
CA ILE A 254 -20.04 2.26 20.57
C ILE A 254 -18.97 3.12 21.21
N SER A 255 -18.05 2.46 21.92
CA SER A 255 -16.67 2.94 22.07
C SER A 255 -15.87 2.40 20.89
N GLU A 256 -15.37 3.27 20.02
CA GLU A 256 -14.98 2.91 18.65
C GLU A 256 -13.75 1.99 18.53
N ALA A 257 -12.74 2.15 19.40
CA ALA A 257 -11.55 1.32 19.37
C ALA A 257 -11.17 0.88 20.79
N LYS A 258 -11.07 -0.44 20.98
CA LYS A 258 -10.54 -1.05 22.19
C LYS A 258 -9.41 -2.01 21.80
N ILE A 259 -8.21 -1.74 22.29
CA ILE A 259 -7.11 -2.71 22.25
C ILE A 259 -6.83 -3.16 23.69
N SER A 260 -6.83 -4.47 23.93
CA SER A 260 -6.44 -5.04 25.21
C SER A 260 -5.17 -5.87 25.07
N PHE A 261 -4.32 -5.78 26.06
CA PHE A 261 -3.08 -6.55 26.19
C PHE A 261 -3.13 -7.35 27.48
N THR A 262 -2.91 -8.65 27.38
CA THR A 262 -2.90 -9.60 28.51
C THR A 262 -1.68 -10.48 28.41
N VAL A 263 -0.91 -10.61 29.49
CA VAL A 263 0.22 -11.55 29.52
C VAL A 263 -0.20 -12.87 30.12
N HIS A 264 0.16 -13.95 29.45
CA HIS A 264 -0.04 -15.33 29.86
C HIS A 264 1.30 -16.00 30.12
N GLU A 265 1.32 -16.88 31.12
CA GLU A 265 2.43 -17.81 31.34
C GLU A 265 2.01 -19.22 30.91
N GLY A 266 2.88 -19.92 30.21
CA GLY A 266 2.63 -21.25 29.67
C GLY A 266 3.91 -21.97 29.26
N ASP A 267 3.86 -23.31 29.26
CA ASP A 267 5.01 -24.13 28.89
C ASP A 267 5.26 -24.13 27.37
N ASP A 268 4.21 -23.88 26.57
CA ASP A 268 4.27 -23.81 25.11
C ASP A 268 3.11 -22.97 24.51
N ILE A 269 3.23 -22.64 23.22
CA ILE A 269 2.28 -21.81 22.48
C ILE A 269 0.88 -22.44 22.37
N ASN A 270 0.76 -23.77 22.28
CA ASN A 270 -0.55 -24.43 22.18
C ASN A 270 -1.32 -24.31 23.49
N LEU A 271 -0.64 -24.52 24.62
CA LEU A 271 -1.23 -24.36 25.94
C LEU A 271 -1.58 -22.88 26.21
N ALA A 272 -0.70 -21.95 25.83
CA ALA A 272 -0.96 -20.52 25.95
C ALA A 272 -2.16 -20.09 25.09
N TRP A 273 -2.27 -20.57 23.86
CA TRP A 273 -3.40 -20.32 22.98
C TRP A 273 -4.70 -20.87 23.55
N LEU A 274 -4.69 -22.09 24.06
CA LEU A 274 -5.84 -22.68 24.73
C LEU A 274 -6.27 -21.88 25.96
N LYS A 275 -5.32 -21.36 26.74
CA LYS A 275 -5.63 -20.50 27.90
C LYS A 275 -6.20 -19.15 27.48
N ALA A 276 -5.64 -18.52 26.45
CA ALA A 276 -6.06 -17.20 25.97
C ALA A 276 -7.43 -17.24 25.29
N PHE A 277 -7.68 -18.26 24.46
CA PHE A 277 -8.83 -18.27 23.54
C PHE A 277 -9.82 -19.41 23.76
N GLY A 278 -9.47 -20.43 24.56
CA GLY A 278 -10.38 -21.50 24.93
C GLY A 278 -10.51 -22.64 23.92
N TYR A 279 -9.68 -22.67 22.87
CA TYR A 279 -9.63 -23.75 21.88
C TYR A 279 -8.19 -24.06 21.44
N GLN A 280 -7.99 -25.13 20.67
CA GLN A 280 -6.65 -25.58 20.24
C GLN A 280 -6.12 -24.72 19.09
N LEU A 281 -4.81 -24.44 19.07
CA LEU A 281 -4.18 -23.67 17.98
C LEU A 281 -4.27 -24.40 16.63
N GLU A 282 -3.96 -25.71 16.60
CA GLU A 282 -3.87 -26.49 15.37
C GLU A 282 -5.15 -26.40 14.52
N GLY A 283 -5.02 -25.78 13.34
CA GLY A 283 -6.10 -25.59 12.38
C GLY A 283 -7.15 -24.52 12.74
N ASN A 284 -6.97 -23.78 13.84
CA ASN A 284 -7.92 -22.76 14.30
C ASN A 284 -7.27 -21.36 14.42
N PHE A 285 -6.34 -21.04 13.53
CA PHE A 285 -5.80 -19.70 13.36
C PHE A 285 -5.89 -19.31 11.88
N ASP A 286 -6.00 -18.01 11.61
CA ASP A 286 -6.15 -17.49 10.24
C ASP A 286 -4.81 -17.14 9.59
N GLY A 287 -3.80 -16.89 10.41
CA GLY A 287 -2.45 -16.68 9.89
C GLY A 287 -1.39 -16.47 10.95
N GLU A 288 -0.16 -16.38 10.45
CA GLU A 288 1.03 -16.03 11.21
C GLU A 288 1.42 -14.58 10.89
N ALA A 289 1.90 -13.88 11.90
CA ALA A 289 2.41 -12.52 11.86
C ALA A 289 3.64 -12.45 12.77
N PHE A 290 4.21 -11.25 12.90
CA PHE A 290 5.27 -10.99 13.85
C PHE A 290 5.13 -9.59 14.42
N PHE A 291 5.40 -9.46 15.71
CA PHE A 291 5.53 -8.18 16.38
C PHE A 291 6.91 -8.09 17.03
N ASP A 292 7.68 -7.07 16.65
CA ASP A 292 9.01 -6.80 17.21
C ASP A 292 9.99 -8.00 17.23
N GLY A 293 9.99 -8.85 16.20
CA GLY A 293 10.85 -10.04 16.18
C GLY A 293 10.16 -11.32 16.63
N HIS A 294 9.03 -11.21 17.30
CA HIS A 294 8.35 -12.32 17.97
C HIS A 294 7.28 -12.95 17.08
N GLU A 295 7.32 -14.28 17.01
CA GLU A 295 6.33 -15.07 16.29
C GLU A 295 4.94 -14.82 16.87
N THR A 296 3.97 -14.56 16.00
CA THR A 296 2.63 -14.20 16.39
C THR A 296 1.63 -15.02 15.60
N TYR A 297 0.70 -15.66 16.29
CA TYR A 297 -0.44 -16.33 15.66
C TYR A 297 -1.67 -15.46 15.82
N TYR A 298 -2.54 -15.39 14.81
CA TYR A 298 -3.76 -14.60 14.91
C TYR A 298 -4.98 -15.29 14.31
N PHE A 299 -6.14 -14.85 14.77
CA PHE A 299 -7.43 -15.19 14.17
C PHE A 299 -8.36 -13.99 14.20
N TYR A 300 -9.33 -14.01 13.30
CA TYR A 300 -10.43 -13.09 13.19
C TYR A 300 -11.73 -13.77 13.63
N GLN A 301 -12.49 -13.07 14.46
CA GLN A 301 -13.80 -13.49 14.92
C GLN A 301 -14.75 -12.31 14.72
N GLY A 302 -15.61 -12.35 13.69
CA GLY A 302 -16.44 -11.17 13.44
C GLY A 302 -17.49 -11.22 12.34
N ALA A 303 -17.76 -12.34 11.66
CA ALA A 303 -18.83 -12.34 10.66
C ALA A 303 -20.24 -12.17 11.28
N GLU A 304 -20.41 -12.46 12.58
CA GLU A 304 -21.72 -12.52 13.24
C GLU A 304 -21.89 -11.67 14.52
N MET A 305 -21.05 -10.65 14.72
CA MET A 305 -21.01 -9.88 15.97
C MET A 305 -21.18 -8.37 15.77
N VAL A 306 -21.46 -7.64 16.85
CA VAL A 306 -21.47 -6.17 16.84
C VAL A 306 -20.05 -5.60 16.68
N TYR A 307 -19.07 -6.29 17.28
CA TYR A 307 -17.65 -6.03 17.13
C TYR A 307 -16.95 -7.26 16.55
N GLY A 308 -16.25 -7.08 15.43
CA GLY A 308 -15.19 -7.97 15.03
C GLY A 308 -14.03 -7.91 16.03
N ARG A 309 -13.43 -9.06 16.31
CA ARG A 309 -12.24 -9.22 17.14
C ARG A 309 -11.14 -9.77 16.24
N THR A 310 -10.01 -9.07 16.20
CA THR A 310 -8.76 -9.69 15.77
C THR A 310 -7.93 -9.95 17.02
N ALA A 311 -7.59 -11.21 17.24
CA ALA A 311 -6.85 -11.64 18.40
C ALA A 311 -5.50 -12.20 17.98
N TYR A 312 -4.45 -11.73 18.65
CA TYR A 312 -3.07 -12.12 18.41
C TYR A 312 -2.54 -12.78 19.67
N LEU A 313 -1.69 -13.79 19.50
CA LEU A 313 -0.87 -14.33 20.56
C LEU A 313 0.60 -14.26 20.13
N VAL A 314 1.35 -13.42 20.81
CA VAL A 314 2.77 -13.17 20.56
C VAL A 314 3.59 -14.01 21.50
N ASP A 315 4.54 -14.80 20.98
CA ASP A 315 5.49 -15.55 21.80
C ASP A 315 6.63 -14.63 22.27
N LEU A 316 6.62 -14.27 23.56
CA LEU A 316 7.63 -13.41 24.16
C LEU A 316 8.93 -14.18 24.51
N GLY A 317 8.94 -15.50 24.35
CA GLY A 317 9.99 -16.38 24.84
C GLY A 317 9.86 -16.71 26.33
N GLU A 318 10.68 -17.66 26.78
CA GLU A 318 10.74 -18.11 28.19
C GLU A 318 9.38 -18.54 28.78
N GLY A 319 8.44 -19.01 27.93
CA GLY A 319 7.11 -19.43 28.36
C GLY A 319 6.15 -18.27 28.68
N LYS A 320 6.41 -17.08 28.15
CA LYS A 320 5.51 -15.92 28.27
C LYS A 320 4.90 -15.59 26.92
N PHE A 321 3.62 -15.23 26.95
CA PHE A 321 2.86 -14.92 25.75
C PHE A 321 2.04 -13.66 25.95
N LEU A 322 2.04 -12.77 24.96
CA LEU A 322 1.21 -11.56 24.97
C LEU A 322 -0.01 -11.81 24.09
N GLU A 323 -1.17 -11.91 24.73
CA GLU A 323 -2.45 -11.81 24.04
C GLU A 323 -2.74 -10.34 23.76
N ILE A 324 -3.04 -10.04 22.49
CA ILE A 324 -3.52 -8.73 22.05
C ILE A 324 -4.88 -8.92 21.41
N ASN A 325 -5.91 -8.28 21.94
CA ASN A 325 -7.22 -8.22 21.28
C ASN A 325 -7.48 -6.84 20.78
N LYS A 326 -7.75 -6.73 19.49
CA LYS A 326 -8.31 -5.55 18.86
C LYS A 326 -9.79 -5.80 18.61
N TYR A 327 -10.63 -4.90 19.12
CA TYR A 327 -12.06 -4.90 18.85
C TYR A 327 -12.39 -3.76 17.89
N SER A 328 -13.02 -4.10 16.77
CA SER A 328 -13.46 -3.16 15.75
C SER A 328 -14.95 -3.37 15.45
N PRO A 329 -15.76 -2.32 15.42
CA PRO A 329 -17.18 -2.43 15.09
C PRO A 329 -17.37 -2.88 13.62
N ASN A 330 -18.38 -3.72 13.34
CA ASN A 330 -18.55 -4.36 12.02
C ASN A 330 -19.30 -3.51 10.98
N LEU A 331 -20.38 -2.83 11.37
CA LEU A 331 -21.10 -1.88 10.51
C LEU A 331 -21.29 -0.62 11.28
N VAL A 332 -20.79 0.50 10.76
CA VAL A 332 -20.88 1.76 11.50
C VAL A 332 -21.40 2.87 10.64
N PHE A 333 -22.26 3.68 11.24
CA PHE A 333 -22.93 4.80 10.61
C PHE A 333 -23.12 5.91 11.65
N ASN A 334 -23.46 7.11 11.17
CA ASN A 334 -23.73 8.28 12.01
C ASN A 334 -22.59 8.62 12.99
N CYS A 335 -21.36 8.60 12.50
CA CYS A 335 -20.20 8.93 13.30
C CYS A 335 -19.85 10.41 13.25
N ASP A 336 -19.56 10.98 14.42
CA ASP A 336 -19.02 12.33 14.53
C ASP A 336 -17.56 12.43 14.04
N GLN A 337 -16.84 11.30 13.92
CA GLN A 337 -15.49 11.20 13.31
C GLN A 337 -15.37 10.00 12.36
N SER A 338 -14.41 10.04 11.43
CA SER A 338 -14.17 8.92 10.50
C SER A 338 -13.47 7.75 11.20
N ILE A 339 -14.03 6.54 11.04
CA ILE A 339 -13.49 5.27 11.59
C ILE A 339 -12.26 4.79 10.83
N ASP A 340 -12.12 5.20 9.58
CA ASP A 340 -10.96 4.85 8.75
C ASP A 340 -9.65 5.31 9.42
N ASN A 341 -9.71 6.48 10.08
CA ASN A 341 -8.59 6.99 10.87
C ASN A 341 -8.25 6.08 12.07
N LEU A 342 -9.24 5.46 12.71
CA LEU A 342 -9.02 4.61 13.88
C LEU A 342 -8.39 3.27 13.53
N SER A 343 -8.84 2.64 12.42
CA SER A 343 -8.20 1.41 11.94
C SER A 343 -6.73 1.65 11.59
N ALA A 344 -6.41 2.79 10.98
CA ALA A 344 -5.04 3.22 10.72
C ALA A 344 -4.25 3.51 12.01
N ILE A 345 -4.88 4.16 13.00
CA ILE A 345 -4.28 4.41 14.33
C ILE A 345 -3.97 3.09 15.04
N ASP A 346 -4.85 2.10 15.00
CA ASP A 346 -4.62 0.79 15.63
C ASP A 346 -3.46 0.06 14.97
N ALA A 347 -3.41 0.04 13.63
CA ALA A 347 -2.28 -0.53 12.89
C ALA A 347 -0.97 0.21 13.24
N GLN A 348 -1.04 1.53 13.40
CA GLN A 348 0.10 2.35 13.83
C GLN A 348 0.55 2.00 15.25
N ILE A 349 -0.37 1.86 16.21
CA ILE A 349 -0.07 1.45 17.60
C ILE A 349 0.67 0.11 17.58
N LEU A 350 0.11 -0.90 16.91
CA LEU A 350 0.71 -2.23 16.83
C LEU A 350 2.07 -2.22 16.12
N SER A 351 2.27 -1.34 15.12
CA SER A 351 3.58 -1.19 14.45
C SER A 351 4.68 -0.61 15.36
N THR A 352 4.30 0.12 16.40
CA THR A 352 5.21 0.71 17.38
C THR A 352 5.43 -0.18 18.61
N LEU A 353 4.77 -1.34 18.67
CA LEU A 353 4.97 -2.29 19.75
C LEU A 353 6.43 -2.73 19.80
N ARG A 354 7.00 -2.65 20.99
CA ARG A 354 8.33 -3.12 21.36
C ARG A 354 8.20 -4.00 22.59
N ILE A 355 8.91 -5.12 22.59
CA ILE A 355 8.86 -6.13 23.64
C ILE A 355 10.24 -6.20 24.28
N ASP A 356 10.31 -6.05 25.61
CA ASP A 356 11.56 -5.96 26.38
C ASP A 356 12.13 -7.34 26.78
#